data_AF-A0A7W5QK04-F1
#
_entry.id   AF-A0A7W5QK04-F1
#
_cell.length_a   1.000
_cell.length_b   1.000
_cell.length_c   1.000
_cell.angle_alpha   90.00
_cell.angle_beta   90.00
_cell.angle_gamma   90.00
#
_symmetry.space_group_name_H-M   'P 1'
#
loop_
_entity.id
_entity.type
_entity.pdbx_description
1 polymer ?
#
loop_
_entity_poly.entity_id
_entity_poly.type
_entity_poly.pdbx_seq_one_letter_code
_entity_poly.pdbx_strand_id
1 'polypeptide(L)'
;MLLGLAAASGAQTVDGLDLAKVRARAKLSPQEAEALTNVVARRGEALRREAADNAASARAVATRYASTKTSGDPAATFDFDGMVAASGKQMEPEDAPRLVAFASLSMPSASLKAMIADVSRAGGVVVFRGLPGNSARTFTTALAKVLPPGEVKAAVGIDPRLFRAFEVEAVPAYVVTATDFDLCDGFDCRTTLPPHDRMDGNVTLAHALDTFARGDGPGARVAAVYRARLGEAQ
;
A
#
# COMPACT_ATOMS: atom_id res chain seq x y z
N MET A 1 45.17 53.75 25.13
CA MET A 1 45.98 53.58 23.91
C MET A 1 45.61 52.25 23.27
N LEU A 2 44.98 52.33 22.09
CA LEU A 2 44.64 51.33 21.05
C LEU A 2 44.41 49.84 21.40
N LEU A 3 43.14 49.43 21.25
CA LEU A 3 42.71 48.09 20.82
C LEU A 3 42.87 47.97 19.29
N GLY A 4 43.36 46.84 18.79
CA GLY A 4 43.39 46.55 17.36
C GLY A 4 43.60 45.07 17.07
N LEU A 5 42.51 44.28 17.08
CA LEU A 5 42.48 42.96 16.46
C LEU A 5 42.38 43.14 14.94
N ALA A 6 43.40 42.70 14.20
CA ALA A 6 43.37 42.62 12.76
C ALA A 6 42.60 41.36 12.33
N ALA A 7 41.36 41.52 11.87
CA ALA A 7 40.62 40.47 11.17
C ALA A 7 40.80 40.66 9.65
N ALA A 8 41.72 39.90 9.06
CA ALA A 8 41.84 39.78 7.61
C ALA A 8 40.62 39.00 7.07
N SER A 9 39.70 39.68 6.39
CA SER A 9 38.58 39.04 5.67
C SER A 9 38.92 38.97 4.19
N GLY A 10 39.43 37.83 3.73
CA GLY A 10 39.68 37.57 2.31
C GLY A 10 38.38 37.39 1.54
N ALA A 11 38.20 38.20 0.49
CA ALA A 11 37.12 38.03 -0.48
C ALA A 11 37.37 36.76 -1.31
N GLN A 12 36.51 35.75 -1.17
CA GLN A 12 36.59 34.53 -1.99
C GLN A 12 35.74 34.69 -3.26
N THR A 13 36.42 34.96 -4.38
CA THR A 13 35.86 34.86 -5.73
C THR A 13 36.31 33.53 -6.32
N VAL A 14 35.36 32.68 -6.74
CA VAL A 14 35.65 31.47 -7.53
C VAL A 14 35.01 31.68 -8.90
N ASP A 15 35.81 31.55 -9.96
CA ASP A 15 35.42 31.60 -11.38
C ASP A 15 34.63 32.85 -11.81
N GLY A 16 35.11 34.05 -11.46
CA GLY A 16 34.55 35.32 -11.95
C GLY A 16 33.13 35.65 -11.46
N LEU A 17 32.54 34.79 -10.62
CA LEU A 17 31.23 35.01 -10.02
C LEU A 17 31.40 35.57 -8.61
N ASP A 18 31.09 36.86 -8.46
CA ASP A 18 31.12 37.56 -7.17
C ASP A 18 29.99 37.04 -6.27
N LEU A 19 30.32 36.07 -5.41
CA LEU A 19 29.41 35.44 -4.46
C LEU A 19 28.81 36.44 -3.45
N ALA A 20 29.47 37.58 -3.21
CA ALA A 20 28.93 38.64 -2.36
C ALA A 20 27.81 39.39 -3.09
N LYS A 21 27.96 39.68 -4.39
CA LYS A 21 26.87 40.24 -5.22
C LYS A 21 25.72 39.27 -5.40
N VAL A 22 25.99 37.97 -5.57
CA VAL A 22 24.92 36.95 -5.64
C VAL A 22 24.17 36.85 -4.32
N ARG A 23 24.87 36.81 -3.17
CA ARG A 23 24.22 36.84 -1.84
C ARG A 23 23.47 38.14 -1.57
N ALA A 24 23.98 39.28 -2.03
CA ALA A 24 23.29 40.56 -1.88
C ALA A 24 21.99 40.62 -2.70
N ARG A 25 21.97 40.01 -3.89
CA ARG A 25 20.77 39.86 -4.73
C ARG A 25 19.83 38.75 -4.26
N ALA A 26 20.34 37.73 -3.56
CA ALA A 26 19.55 36.62 -3.03
C ALA A 26 18.80 36.97 -1.72
N LYS A 27 19.08 38.12 -1.11
CA LYS A 27 18.28 38.64 0.00
C LYS A 27 16.96 39.18 -0.56
N LEU A 28 15.95 38.31 -0.59
CA LEU A 28 14.57 38.70 -0.86
C LEU A 28 14.18 39.83 0.12
N SER A 29 13.71 40.95 -0.41
CA SER A 29 13.07 41.96 0.44
C SER A 29 11.84 41.33 1.12
N PRO A 30 11.41 41.83 2.30
CA PRO A 30 10.23 41.30 2.99
C PRO A 30 8.99 41.24 2.08
N GLN A 31 8.83 42.23 1.20
CA GLN A 31 7.74 42.31 0.22
C GLN A 31 7.81 41.21 -0.85
N GLU A 32 9.01 40.86 -1.33
CA GLU A 32 9.20 39.77 -2.31
C GLU A 32 9.00 38.38 -1.67
N ALA A 33 9.42 38.21 -0.41
CA ALA A 33 9.19 36.99 0.35
C ALA A 33 7.70 36.75 0.60
N GLU A 34 6.95 37.80 0.96
CA GLU A 34 5.49 37.75 1.09
C GLU A 34 4.80 37.48 -0.26
N ALA A 35 5.24 38.14 -1.33
CA ALA A 35 4.70 37.89 -2.68
C ALA A 35 4.90 36.44 -3.13
N LEU A 36 6.10 35.87 -2.89
CA LEU A 36 6.39 34.47 -3.19
C LEU A 36 5.52 33.53 -2.34
N THR A 37 5.40 33.80 -1.04
CA THR A 37 4.56 33.00 -0.12
C THR A 37 3.11 32.98 -0.58
N ASN A 38 2.57 34.13 -0.98
CA ASN A 38 1.21 34.26 -1.52
C ASN A 38 1.02 33.53 -2.86
N VAL A 39 2.04 33.50 -3.72
CA VAL A 39 1.99 32.73 -4.97
C VAL A 39 2.04 31.22 -4.69
N VAL A 40 2.92 30.78 -3.79
CA VAL A 40 3.04 29.37 -3.39
C VAL A 40 1.75 28.90 -2.72
N ALA A 41 1.18 29.67 -1.79
CA ALA A 41 -0.07 29.33 -1.13
C ALA A 41 -1.24 29.21 -2.13
N ARG A 42 -1.37 30.16 -3.06
CA ARG A 42 -2.42 30.12 -4.10
C ARG A 42 -2.25 28.94 -5.04
N ARG A 43 -1.02 28.66 -5.50
CA ARG A 43 -0.75 27.52 -6.39
C ARG A 43 -0.93 26.19 -5.67
N GLY A 44 -0.53 26.09 -4.40
CA GLY A 44 -0.73 24.90 -3.58
C GLY A 44 -2.20 24.61 -3.31
N GLU A 45 -3.00 25.64 -3.04
CA GLU A 45 -4.46 25.51 -2.91
C GLU A 45 -5.12 25.08 -4.23
N ALA A 46 -4.72 25.68 -5.36
CA ALA A 46 -5.23 25.31 -6.67
C ALA A 46 -4.92 23.85 -7.02
N LEU A 47 -3.68 23.40 -6.80
CA LEU A 47 -3.26 22.01 -7.01
C LEU A 47 -4.01 21.04 -6.09
N ARG A 48 -4.22 21.40 -4.81
CA ARG A 48 -5.01 20.57 -3.88
C ARG A 48 -6.46 20.42 -4.33
N ARG A 49 -7.09 21.50 -4.80
CA ARG A 49 -8.46 21.45 -5.34
C ARG A 49 -8.53 20.61 -6.59
N GLU A 50 -7.62 20.82 -7.53
CA GLU A 50 -7.55 20.05 -8.77
C GLU A 50 -7.33 18.55 -8.49
N ALA A 51 -6.46 18.21 -7.54
CA ALA A 51 -6.27 16.83 -7.10
C ALA A 51 -7.53 16.23 -6.47
N ALA A 52 -8.24 16.99 -5.63
CA ALA A 52 -9.50 16.55 -5.02
C ALA A 52 -10.62 16.36 -6.06
N ASP A 53 -10.73 17.28 -7.02
CA ASP A 53 -11.71 17.21 -8.12
C ASP A 53 -11.42 16.04 -9.05
N ASN A 54 -10.14 15.79 -9.34
CA ASN A 54 -9.70 14.63 -10.12
C ASN A 54 -10.00 13.32 -9.38
N ALA A 55 -9.74 13.24 -8.08
CA ALA A 55 -10.05 12.06 -7.27
C ALA A 55 -11.57 11.82 -7.17
N ALA A 56 -12.36 12.87 -6.96
CA ALA A 56 -13.82 12.80 -6.95
C ALA A 56 -14.39 12.35 -8.29
N SER A 57 -13.85 12.89 -9.39
CA SER A 57 -14.23 12.52 -10.76
C SER A 57 -13.85 11.07 -11.07
N ALA A 58 -12.64 10.64 -10.67
CA ALA A 58 -12.20 9.26 -10.83
C ALA A 58 -13.10 8.28 -10.05
N ARG A 59 -13.47 8.61 -8.80
CA ARG A 59 -14.43 7.83 -8.00
C ARG A 59 -15.81 7.78 -8.66
N ALA A 60 -16.31 8.91 -9.15
CA ALA A 60 -17.61 8.98 -9.84
C ALA A 60 -17.62 8.19 -11.15
N VAL A 61 -16.50 8.18 -11.88
CA VAL A 61 -16.33 7.34 -13.08
C VAL A 61 -16.30 5.87 -12.68
N ALA A 62 -15.52 5.49 -11.66
CA ALA A 62 -15.45 4.12 -11.16
C ALA A 62 -16.81 3.59 -10.69
N THR A 63 -17.60 4.39 -9.95
CA THR A 63 -18.95 4.00 -9.52
C THR A 63 -19.92 3.89 -10.69
N ARG A 64 -19.85 4.79 -11.67
CA ARG A 64 -20.65 4.69 -12.90
C ARG A 64 -20.31 3.42 -13.67
N TYR A 65 -19.03 3.13 -13.91
CA TYR A 65 -18.57 1.89 -14.56
C TYR A 65 -19.02 0.63 -13.81
N ALA A 66 -18.95 0.63 -12.48
CA ALA A 66 -19.45 -0.48 -11.65
C ALA A 66 -20.97 -0.67 -11.79
N SER A 67 -21.73 0.43 -11.94
CA SER A 67 -23.19 0.41 -12.07
C SER A 67 -23.71 0.05 -13.46
N THR A 68 -23.00 0.39 -14.54
CA THR A 68 -23.41 0.07 -15.92
C THR A 68 -23.09 -1.37 -16.33
N LYS A 69 -22.29 -2.10 -15.55
CA LYS A 69 -21.81 -3.44 -15.89
C LYS A 69 -22.19 -4.54 -14.89
N THR A 70 -23.17 -4.29 -14.02
CA THR A 70 -23.69 -5.27 -13.05
C THR A 70 -24.33 -6.52 -13.69
N SER A 71 -24.42 -6.61 -15.02
CA SER A 71 -24.64 -7.87 -15.73
C SER A 71 -23.31 -8.61 -15.95
N GLY A 72 -22.62 -8.97 -14.86
CA GLY A 72 -21.61 -10.03 -14.92
C GLY A 72 -22.34 -11.36 -15.10
N ASP A 73 -21.89 -12.19 -16.04
CA ASP A 73 -22.39 -13.56 -16.20
C ASP A 73 -22.27 -14.29 -14.84
N PRO A 74 -23.37 -14.84 -14.27
CA PRO A 74 -23.31 -15.59 -13.02
C PRO A 74 -22.40 -16.83 -13.08
N ALA A 75 -22.04 -17.29 -14.29
CA ALA A 75 -21.07 -18.36 -14.50
C ALA A 75 -19.60 -17.88 -14.53
N ALA A 76 -19.35 -16.56 -14.47
CA ALA A 76 -18.01 -16.02 -14.47
C ALA A 76 -17.30 -16.29 -13.15
N THR A 77 -16.27 -17.11 -13.22
CA THR A 77 -15.41 -17.58 -12.14
C THR A 77 -14.68 -16.47 -11.35
N PHE A 78 -14.58 -15.28 -11.93
CA PHE A 78 -13.69 -14.23 -11.47
C PHE A 78 -14.30 -12.85 -11.70
N ASP A 79 -14.51 -12.12 -10.61
CA ASP A 79 -15.10 -10.77 -10.61
C ASP A 79 -13.99 -9.70 -10.61
N PHE A 80 -13.45 -9.44 -11.80
CA PHE A 80 -12.44 -8.40 -12.00
C PHE A 80 -13.00 -7.00 -11.68
N ASP A 81 -14.28 -6.76 -11.98
CA ASP A 81 -14.91 -5.46 -11.79
C ASP A 81 -15.13 -5.18 -10.29
N GLY A 82 -15.47 -6.20 -9.50
CA GLY A 82 -15.47 -6.15 -8.04
C GLY A 82 -14.09 -5.89 -7.43
N MET A 83 -13.03 -6.48 -7.99
CA MET A 83 -11.65 -6.26 -7.53
C MET A 83 -11.14 -4.83 -7.81
N VAL A 84 -11.47 -4.27 -8.98
CA VAL A 84 -11.14 -2.88 -9.33
C VAL A 84 -11.96 -1.89 -8.48
N ALA A 85 -13.24 -2.18 -8.23
CA ALA A 85 -14.06 -1.40 -7.33
C ALA A 85 -13.56 -1.43 -5.87
N ALA A 86 -13.07 -2.59 -5.40
CA ALA A 86 -12.46 -2.74 -4.09
C ALA A 86 -11.10 -2.02 -3.96
N SER A 87 -10.35 -1.91 -5.06
CA SER A 87 -9.07 -1.17 -5.08
C SER A 87 -9.25 0.36 -5.07
N GLY A 88 -10.41 0.85 -5.55
CA GLY A 88 -10.75 2.28 -5.58
C GLY A 88 -11.54 2.77 -4.36
N LYS A 89 -12.18 1.86 -3.62
CA LYS A 89 -12.76 2.16 -2.30
C LYS A 89 -11.66 2.04 -1.25
N GLN A 90 -11.41 3.11 -0.50
CA GLN A 90 -10.92 2.94 0.87
C GLN A 90 -11.84 1.90 1.53
N MET A 91 -11.28 0.78 1.96
CA MET A 91 -12.03 -0.17 2.76
C MET A 91 -12.47 0.56 4.02
N GLU A 92 -13.77 0.54 4.31
CA GLU A 92 -14.29 1.13 5.55
C GLU A 92 -13.55 0.47 6.74
N PRO A 93 -13.18 1.23 7.79
CA PRO A 93 -12.30 0.77 8.87
C PRO A 93 -12.80 -0.46 9.65
N GLU A 94 -14.05 -0.87 9.44
CA GLU A 94 -14.74 -1.83 10.31
C GLU A 94 -14.69 -3.28 9.79
N ASP A 95 -14.13 -3.52 8.59
CA ASP A 95 -14.06 -4.85 7.95
C ASP A 95 -12.71 -5.13 7.26
N ALA A 96 -11.63 -4.41 7.60
CA ALA A 96 -10.32 -4.71 7.03
C ALA A 96 -9.87 -6.12 7.49
N PRO A 97 -9.58 -7.05 6.56
CA PRO A 97 -9.17 -8.39 6.92
C PRO A 97 -7.82 -8.33 7.66
N ARG A 98 -7.88 -8.62 8.96
CA ARG A 98 -6.73 -8.66 9.87
C ARG A 98 -5.76 -9.82 9.61
N LEU A 99 -6.05 -10.67 8.61
CA LEU A 99 -5.17 -11.71 8.09
C LEU A 99 -4.81 -11.37 6.64
N VAL A 100 -3.53 -11.11 6.41
CA VAL A 100 -2.97 -10.80 5.08
C VAL A 100 -1.89 -11.82 4.74
N ALA A 101 -2.05 -12.50 3.61
CA ALA A 101 -1.06 -13.41 3.05
C ALA A 101 -0.39 -12.78 1.83
N PHE A 102 0.93 -12.77 1.80
CA PHE A 102 1.73 -12.18 0.74
C PHE A 102 2.19 -13.27 -0.21
N ALA A 103 1.87 -13.11 -1.50
CA ALA A 103 2.12 -14.11 -2.53
C ALA A 103 2.86 -13.53 -3.74
N SER A 104 3.44 -14.45 -4.52
CA SER A 104 4.01 -14.17 -5.84
C SER A 104 3.61 -15.27 -6.81
N LEU A 105 3.45 -14.91 -8.09
CA LEU A 105 3.26 -15.87 -9.18
C LEU A 105 4.51 -16.69 -9.47
N SER A 106 5.67 -16.33 -8.90
CA SER A 106 6.89 -17.15 -8.95
C SER A 106 6.88 -18.31 -7.96
N MET A 107 5.89 -18.40 -7.07
CA MET A 107 5.72 -19.55 -6.18
C MET A 107 5.28 -20.79 -6.99
N PRO A 108 5.57 -22.02 -6.49
CA PRO A 108 5.04 -23.23 -7.10
C PRO A 108 3.49 -23.20 -7.14
N SER A 109 2.90 -23.62 -8.27
CA SER A 109 1.45 -23.56 -8.48
C SER A 109 0.64 -24.29 -7.41
N ALA A 110 1.15 -25.42 -6.90
CA ALA A 110 0.51 -26.16 -5.82
C ALA A 110 0.48 -25.38 -4.50
N SER A 111 1.60 -24.75 -4.12
CA SER A 111 1.70 -23.93 -2.92
C SER A 111 0.83 -22.68 -3.02
N LEU A 112 0.80 -22.03 -4.19
CA LEU A 112 -0.04 -20.87 -4.42
C LEU A 112 -1.52 -21.22 -4.34
N LYS A 113 -1.93 -22.35 -4.93
CA LYS A 113 -3.31 -22.86 -4.85
C LYS A 113 -3.72 -23.14 -3.41
N ALA A 114 -2.87 -23.85 -2.67
CA ALA A 114 -3.12 -24.17 -1.27
C ALA A 114 -3.25 -22.90 -0.41
N MET A 115 -2.32 -21.96 -0.56
CA MET A 115 -2.37 -20.67 0.13
C MET A 115 -3.68 -19.93 -0.15
N ILE A 116 -4.07 -19.76 -1.41
CA ILE A 116 -5.27 -19.01 -1.75
C ILE A 116 -6.52 -19.69 -1.19
N ALA A 117 -6.61 -21.01 -1.30
CA ALA A 117 -7.72 -21.78 -0.75
C ALA A 117 -7.79 -21.62 0.79
N ASP A 118 -6.67 -21.80 1.49
CA ASP A 118 -6.62 -21.75 2.95
C ASP A 118 -6.94 -20.35 3.49
N VAL A 119 -6.37 -19.31 2.86
CA VAL A 119 -6.59 -17.91 3.27
C VAL A 119 -8.04 -17.50 3.01
N SER A 120 -8.61 -17.90 1.88
CA SER A 120 -10.01 -17.62 1.57
C SER A 120 -10.96 -18.31 2.56
N ARG A 121 -10.68 -19.57 2.94
CA ARG A 121 -11.48 -20.29 3.96
C ARG A 121 -11.36 -19.66 5.35
N ALA A 122 -10.18 -19.18 5.72
CA ALA A 122 -9.99 -18.48 6.99
C ALA A 122 -10.69 -17.09 7.01
N GLY A 123 -11.00 -16.52 5.85
CA GLY A 123 -11.56 -15.18 5.71
C GLY A 123 -10.50 -14.07 5.75
N GLY A 124 -9.28 -14.38 5.30
CA GLY A 124 -8.22 -13.41 5.07
C GLY A 124 -8.12 -12.99 3.60
N VAL A 125 -7.14 -12.13 3.30
CA VAL A 125 -6.82 -11.68 1.94
C VAL A 125 -5.45 -12.16 1.49
N VAL A 126 -5.31 -12.46 0.20
CA VAL A 126 -4.03 -12.72 -0.45
C VAL A 126 -3.63 -11.49 -1.25
N VAL A 127 -2.43 -10.98 -1.06
CA VAL A 127 -1.94 -9.76 -1.70
C VAL A 127 -0.70 -10.06 -2.54
N PHE A 128 -0.71 -9.55 -3.76
CA PHE A 128 0.42 -9.58 -4.68
C PHE A 128 1.07 -8.19 -4.76
N ARG A 129 2.39 -8.17 -4.94
CA ARG A 129 3.15 -6.90 -5.02
C ARG A 129 2.79 -6.10 -6.27
N GLY A 130 2.47 -6.76 -7.36
CA GLY A 130 2.24 -6.10 -8.64
C GLY A 130 1.86 -7.07 -9.75
N LEU A 131 1.73 -6.52 -10.95
CA LEU A 131 1.41 -7.28 -12.15
C LEU A 131 2.71 -7.82 -12.79
N PRO A 132 2.79 -9.12 -13.12
CA PRO A 132 3.91 -9.66 -13.88
C PRO A 132 4.01 -8.96 -15.25
N GLY A 133 5.19 -8.43 -15.56
CA GLY A 133 5.44 -7.73 -16.84
C GLY A 133 4.49 -6.55 -17.11
N ASN A 134 3.96 -5.90 -16.06
CA ASN A 134 2.98 -4.81 -16.17
C ASN A 134 1.69 -5.19 -16.94
N SER A 135 1.32 -6.47 -16.94
CA SER A 135 0.17 -6.98 -17.70
C SER A 135 -0.90 -7.59 -16.79
N ALA A 136 -2.06 -6.94 -16.74
CA ALA A 136 -3.24 -7.46 -16.04
C ALA A 136 -3.72 -8.78 -16.65
N ARG A 137 -3.64 -8.95 -17.98
CA ARG A 137 -4.04 -10.19 -18.67
C ARG A 137 -3.16 -11.37 -18.28
N THR A 138 -1.86 -11.14 -18.14
CA THR A 138 -0.91 -12.18 -17.73
C THR A 138 -1.20 -12.61 -16.30
N PHE A 139 -1.48 -11.66 -15.41
CA PHE A 139 -1.86 -11.92 -14.03
C PHE A 139 -3.13 -12.78 -13.93
N THR A 140 -4.22 -12.35 -14.57
CA THR A 140 -5.50 -13.07 -14.52
C THR A 140 -5.41 -14.46 -15.14
N THR A 141 -4.67 -14.60 -16.25
CA THR A 141 -4.46 -15.91 -16.89
C THR A 141 -3.67 -16.86 -16.01
N ALA A 142 -2.64 -16.37 -15.30
CA ALA A 142 -1.87 -17.19 -14.38
C ALA A 142 -2.72 -17.60 -13.17
N LEU A 143 -3.49 -16.66 -12.62
CA LEU A 143 -4.35 -16.92 -11.47
C LEU A 143 -5.50 -17.89 -11.80
N ALA A 144 -6.10 -17.78 -12.98
CA ALA A 144 -7.15 -18.67 -13.46
C ALA A 144 -6.70 -20.14 -13.60
N LYS A 145 -5.40 -20.41 -13.78
CA LYS A 145 -4.85 -21.78 -13.79
C LYS A 145 -4.74 -22.39 -12.40
N VAL A 146 -4.72 -21.55 -11.38
CA VAL A 146 -4.45 -21.92 -9.99
C VAL A 146 -5.77 -22.00 -9.21
N LEU A 147 -6.71 -21.11 -9.49
CA LEU A 147 -8.04 -21.10 -8.89
C LEU A 147 -8.95 -22.15 -9.52
N PRO A 148 -9.77 -22.87 -8.72
CA PRO A 148 -10.78 -23.78 -9.27
C PRO A 148 -11.86 -23.02 -10.05
N PRO A 149 -12.39 -23.60 -11.14
CA PRO A 149 -13.50 -23.01 -11.88
C PRO A 149 -14.79 -23.06 -11.03
N GLY A 150 -15.25 -21.89 -10.58
CA GLY A 150 -16.65 -21.62 -10.19
C GLY A 150 -16.79 -21.05 -8.79
N GLU A 151 -15.74 -21.04 -7.97
CA GLU A 151 -15.98 -21.08 -6.52
C GLU A 151 -15.18 -20.14 -5.65
N VAL A 152 -14.23 -19.37 -6.17
CA VAL A 152 -13.44 -18.50 -5.30
C VAL A 152 -13.66 -17.06 -5.69
N LYS A 153 -14.55 -16.39 -4.93
CA LYS A 153 -14.38 -14.97 -4.58
C LYS A 153 -13.09 -14.83 -3.75
N ALA A 154 -11.97 -15.24 -4.34
CA ALA A 154 -10.69 -15.21 -3.68
C ALA A 154 -10.43 -13.75 -3.38
N ALA A 155 -10.25 -13.42 -2.11
CA ALA A 155 -9.98 -12.06 -1.68
C ALA A 155 -8.52 -11.74 -2.06
N VAL A 156 -8.25 -11.70 -3.37
CA VAL A 156 -6.96 -11.48 -3.98
C VAL A 156 -6.86 -10.01 -4.37
N GLY A 157 -5.87 -9.32 -3.79
CA GLY A 157 -5.57 -7.92 -4.07
C GLY A 157 -4.18 -7.74 -4.67
N ILE A 158 -3.97 -6.58 -5.27
CA ILE A 158 -2.64 -6.10 -5.67
C ILE A 158 -2.38 -4.83 -4.89
N ASP A 159 -1.46 -4.89 -3.92
CA ASP A 159 -1.08 -3.71 -3.15
C ASP A 159 0.43 -3.73 -2.82
N PRO A 160 1.27 -3.02 -3.60
CA PRO A 160 2.69 -2.89 -3.27
C PRO A 160 2.94 -2.11 -1.98
N ARG A 161 1.98 -1.33 -1.48
CA ARG A 161 2.12 -0.56 -0.23
C ARG A 161 2.10 -1.49 0.97
N LEU A 162 1.27 -2.55 0.98
CA LEU A 162 1.28 -3.56 2.04
C LEU A 162 2.63 -4.27 2.13
N PHE A 163 3.23 -4.63 0.99
CA PHE A 163 4.57 -5.24 0.98
C PHE A 163 5.63 -4.33 1.59
N ARG A 164 5.56 -3.02 1.31
CA ARG A 164 6.48 -2.04 1.90
C ARG A 164 6.20 -1.80 3.37
N ALA A 165 4.93 -1.70 3.74
CA ALA A 165 4.53 -1.41 5.11
C ALA A 165 5.00 -2.51 6.06
N PHE A 166 4.74 -3.78 5.73
CA PHE A 166 5.14 -4.94 6.53
C PHE A 166 6.56 -5.47 6.22
N GLU A 167 7.34 -4.73 5.44
CA GLU A 167 8.73 -5.08 5.07
C GLU A 167 8.87 -6.53 4.55
N VAL A 168 7.92 -6.96 3.72
CA VAL A 168 7.88 -8.32 3.19
C VAL A 168 8.80 -8.44 1.98
N GLU A 169 9.98 -9.02 2.18
CA GLU A 169 10.98 -9.25 1.13
C GLU A 169 10.85 -10.63 0.48
N ALA A 170 10.41 -11.64 1.24
CA ALA A 170 10.24 -13.02 0.78
C ALA A 170 8.78 -13.48 0.89
N VAL A 171 8.39 -14.41 0.01
CA VAL A 171 7.05 -15.03 0.00
C VAL A 171 7.19 -16.55 -0.07
N PRO A 172 6.25 -17.33 0.50
CA PRO A 172 5.04 -16.89 1.19
C PRO A 172 5.33 -16.17 2.51
N ALA A 173 4.50 -15.19 2.85
CA ALA A 173 4.50 -14.56 4.16
C ALA A 173 3.08 -14.35 4.66
N TYR A 174 2.88 -14.45 5.98
CA TYR A 174 1.60 -14.28 6.64
C TYR A 174 1.74 -13.21 7.71
N VAL A 175 0.79 -12.29 7.73
CA VAL A 175 0.69 -11.22 8.73
C VAL A 175 -0.69 -11.28 9.37
N VAL A 176 -0.72 -11.20 10.70
CA VAL A 176 -1.95 -11.02 11.48
C VAL A 176 -1.84 -9.74 12.29
N THR A 177 -2.76 -8.80 12.08
CA THR A 177 -2.81 -7.55 12.83
C THR A 177 -3.76 -7.66 14.03
N ALA A 178 -3.42 -7.00 15.13
CA ALA A 178 -4.26 -6.96 16.33
C ALA A 178 -5.53 -6.11 16.12
N THR A 179 -5.41 -5.07 15.29
CA THR A 179 -6.48 -4.11 14.96
C THR A 179 -6.49 -3.84 13.47
N ASP A 180 -7.58 -3.22 13.02
CA ASP A 180 -7.71 -2.69 11.67
C ASP A 180 -6.76 -1.49 11.48
N PHE A 181 -6.39 -1.20 10.23
CA PHE A 181 -5.47 -0.11 9.92
C PHE A 181 -5.67 0.42 8.50
N ASP A 182 -5.41 1.71 8.34
CA ASP A 182 -5.45 2.39 7.05
C ASP A 182 -4.05 2.57 6.48
N LEU A 183 -3.90 2.18 5.21
CA LEU A 183 -2.70 2.47 4.43
C LEU A 183 -2.75 3.93 3.99
N CYS A 184 -1.79 4.71 4.46
CA CYS A 184 -1.70 6.09 4.02
C CYS A 184 -1.24 6.20 2.56
N ASP A 185 -1.71 7.25 1.88
CA ASP A 185 -1.40 7.59 0.50
C ASP A 185 -0.57 8.88 0.42
N GLY A 186 0.56 8.81 -0.28
CA GLY A 186 1.47 9.96 -0.43
C GLY A 186 2.92 9.53 -0.61
N PHE A 187 3.72 10.35 -1.31
CA PHE A 187 5.13 10.07 -1.58
C PHE A 187 5.99 9.97 -0.32
N ASP A 188 5.66 10.76 0.71
CA ASP A 188 6.40 10.80 1.99
C ASP A 188 5.66 10.10 3.14
N CYS A 189 4.56 9.38 2.85
CA CYS A 189 3.78 8.80 3.92
C CYS A 189 4.33 7.46 4.40
N ARG A 190 4.60 7.36 5.71
CA ARG A 190 4.89 6.11 6.41
C ARG A 190 3.63 5.62 7.11
N THR A 191 3.14 4.45 6.68
CA THR A 191 2.02 3.79 7.36
C THR A 191 2.45 3.45 8.78
N THR A 192 1.70 3.92 9.78
CA THR A 192 1.87 3.43 11.15
C THR A 192 1.18 2.09 11.24
N LEU A 193 1.96 1.02 11.32
CA LEU A 193 1.41 -0.33 11.40
C LEU A 193 0.84 -0.60 12.79
N PRO A 194 -0.31 -1.32 12.87
CA PRO A 194 -0.81 -1.82 14.14
C PRO A 194 0.16 -2.89 14.69
N PRO A 195 0.10 -3.18 16.00
CA PRO A 195 0.76 -4.36 16.55
C PRO A 195 0.36 -5.61 15.75
N HIS A 196 1.33 -6.38 15.29
CA HIS A 196 1.10 -7.49 14.38
C HIS A 196 2.13 -8.60 14.57
N ASP A 197 1.74 -9.80 14.17
CA ASP A 197 2.63 -10.94 14.03
C ASP A 197 2.93 -11.17 12.55
N ARG A 198 4.17 -11.54 12.23
CA ARG A 198 4.62 -11.83 10.85
C ARG A 198 5.43 -13.12 10.83
N MET A 199 5.21 -13.94 9.81
CA MET A 199 6.01 -15.13 9.53
C MET A 199 6.20 -15.26 8.03
N ASP A 200 7.44 -15.37 7.61
CA ASP A 200 7.85 -15.65 6.23
C ASP A 200 8.66 -16.95 6.15
N GLY A 201 8.75 -17.50 4.95
CA GLY A 201 9.44 -18.76 4.68
C GLY A 201 8.50 -19.84 4.16
N ASN A 202 9.01 -21.02 3.84
CA ASN A 202 8.21 -22.14 3.30
C ASN A 202 7.29 -22.76 4.37
N VAL A 203 6.28 -22.01 4.81
CA VAL A 203 5.33 -22.35 5.86
C VAL A 203 3.89 -22.34 5.33
N THR A 204 3.00 -23.09 5.97
CA THR A 204 1.57 -23.11 5.65
C THR A 204 0.80 -22.11 6.50
N LEU A 205 -0.40 -21.72 6.06
CA LEU A 205 -1.26 -20.82 6.84
C LEU A 205 -1.59 -21.43 8.22
N ALA A 206 -1.96 -22.71 8.26
CA ALA A 206 -2.29 -23.39 9.51
C ALA A 206 -1.12 -23.33 10.51
N HIS A 207 0.10 -23.57 10.03
CA HIS A 207 1.30 -23.50 10.86
C HIS A 207 1.58 -22.08 11.37
N ALA A 208 1.46 -21.07 10.51
CA ALA A 208 1.64 -19.68 10.90
C ALA A 208 0.63 -19.27 11.98
N LEU A 209 -0.66 -19.58 11.77
CA LEU A 209 -1.71 -19.27 12.73
C LEU A 209 -1.56 -20.02 14.06
N ASP A 210 -1.20 -21.31 14.04
CA ASP A 210 -0.92 -22.09 15.25
C ASP A 210 0.30 -21.55 16.02
N THR A 211 1.27 -20.98 15.31
CA THR A 211 2.45 -20.38 15.94
C THR A 211 2.12 -19.03 16.55
N PHE A 212 1.39 -18.16 15.83
CA PHE A 212 0.95 -16.87 16.36
C PHE A 212 0.03 -17.04 17.57
N ALA A 213 -0.93 -17.95 17.51
CA ALA A 213 -1.88 -18.20 18.61
C ALA A 213 -1.19 -18.71 19.89
N ARG A 214 -0.07 -19.42 19.78
CA ARG A 214 0.72 -19.94 20.93
C ARG A 214 1.84 -19.00 21.38
N GLY A 215 2.24 -18.05 20.54
CA GLY A 215 3.40 -17.19 20.79
C GLY A 215 3.11 -16.00 21.70
N ASP A 216 1.86 -15.84 22.18
CA ASP A 216 1.38 -14.68 22.98
C ASP A 216 1.72 -13.32 22.35
N GLY A 217 1.87 -13.29 21.02
CA GLY A 217 2.13 -12.08 20.23
C GLY A 217 0.91 -11.16 20.13
N PRO A 218 1.09 -9.92 19.65
CA PRO A 218 0.02 -8.93 19.52
C PRO A 218 -1.19 -9.42 18.71
N GLY A 219 -0.98 -10.26 17.69
CA GLY A 219 -2.02 -10.85 16.87
C GLY A 219 -2.54 -12.21 17.36
N ALA A 220 -2.04 -12.76 18.48
CA ALA A 220 -2.32 -14.13 18.92
C ALA A 220 -3.82 -14.45 19.05
N ARG A 221 -4.59 -13.56 19.68
CA ARG A 221 -6.06 -13.74 19.84
C ARG A 221 -6.78 -13.73 18.49
N VAL A 222 -6.35 -12.87 17.57
CA VAL A 222 -6.91 -12.77 16.23
C VAL A 222 -6.52 -14.01 15.41
N ALA A 223 -5.28 -14.47 15.51
CA ALA A 223 -4.78 -15.67 14.86
C ALA A 223 -5.55 -16.93 15.31
N ALA A 224 -5.89 -17.03 16.59
CA ALA A 224 -6.71 -18.14 17.11
C ALA A 224 -8.10 -18.19 16.46
N VAL A 225 -8.73 -17.04 16.22
CA VAL A 225 -10.03 -16.96 15.51
C VAL A 225 -9.90 -17.44 14.06
N TYR A 226 -8.88 -16.97 13.34
CA TYR A 226 -8.61 -17.41 11.96
C TYR A 226 -8.27 -18.91 11.90
N ARG A 227 -7.58 -19.43 12.92
CA ARG A 227 -7.21 -20.85 13.02
C ARG A 227 -8.42 -21.76 13.22
N ALA A 228 -9.38 -21.32 14.04
CA ALA A 228 -10.63 -22.03 14.27
C ALA A 228 -11.44 -22.14 12.97
N ARG A 229 -11.64 -21.02 12.26
CA ARG A 229 -12.33 -20.98 10.95
C ARG A 229 -11.71 -21.92 9.92
N LEU A 230 -10.37 -21.99 9.88
CA LEU A 230 -9.65 -22.88 8.97
C LEU A 230 -9.91 -24.37 9.28
N GLY A 231 -10.15 -24.71 10.54
CA GLY A 231 -10.41 -26.09 11.01
C GLY A 231 -11.87 -26.55 10.90
N GLU A 232 -12.83 -25.64 10.94
CA GLU A 232 -14.27 -25.94 10.83
C GLU A 232 -14.74 -26.29 9.41
N ALA A 233 -13.93 -25.99 8.40
CA ALA A 233 -14.25 -26.23 6.99
C ALA A 233 -13.84 -27.63 6.47
N GLN A 234 -13.84 -28.66 7.34
CA GLN A 234 -13.48 -30.05 7.03
C GLN A 234 -14.67 -30.99 7.08
#